data_AF-A0A1H8AFX3-F1
#
_entry.id   AF-A0A1H8AFX3-F1
#
_cell.length_a   1.000
_cell.length_b   1.000
_cell.length_c   1.000
_cell.angle_alpha   90.00
_cell.angle_beta   90.00
_cell.angle_gamma   90.00
#
_symmetry.space_group_name_H-M   'P 1'
#
loop_
_entity.id
_entity.type
_entity.pdbx_description
1 polymer ?
#
loop_
_entity_poly.entity_id
_entity_poly.type
_entity_poly.pdbx_seq_one_letter_code
_entity_poly.pdbx_strand_id
1 'polypeptide(L)'
;MISKLRERICNVAKREEGFTLIELMIVIAVLGILAGIAIPKFSGVQDKAKDANITSVAGTIRSAMEMYNAENGNYPASVSGSTAKDKYNDLDITLDTVELPDISDVMSTFTYTGDSDGDGTNDDYKITIKSSATETTYTIEPSGVTETPAP
;
A
#
# COMPACT_ATOMS: atom_id res chain seq x y z
N MET A 1 14.07 67.15 31.74
CA MET A 1 13.41 65.82 31.65
C MET A 1 13.44 65.18 30.25
N ILE A 2 13.84 65.92 29.20
CA ILE A 2 13.73 65.44 27.80
C ILE A 2 15.05 64.87 27.22
N SER A 3 16.20 65.10 27.85
CA SER A 3 17.50 64.66 27.32
C SER A 3 17.77 63.15 27.41
N LYS A 4 17.14 62.43 28.36
CA LYS A 4 17.27 60.97 28.48
C LYS A 4 16.35 60.16 27.55
N LEU A 5 15.47 60.81 26.78
CA LEU A 5 14.55 60.14 25.88
C LEU A 5 15.11 59.95 24.46
N ARG A 6 16.12 60.74 24.05
CA ARG A 6 16.69 60.69 22.70
C ARG A 6 17.71 59.56 22.50
N GLU A 7 18.26 59.01 23.58
CA GLU A 7 19.29 57.96 23.54
C GLU A 7 18.70 56.54 23.41
N ARG A 8 17.43 56.34 23.76
CA ARG A 8 16.71 55.06 23.50
C ARG A 8 16.07 54.98 22.12
N ILE A 9 16.22 56.02 21.30
CA ILE A 9 15.99 55.97 19.84
C ILE A 9 17.33 55.73 19.14
N CYS A 10 18.28 55.05 19.78
CA CYS A 10 19.35 54.36 19.06
C CYS A 10 18.68 53.22 18.30
N ASN A 11 18.24 53.57 17.10
CA ASN A 11 18.25 52.75 15.90
C ASN A 11 18.85 51.37 16.18
N VAL A 12 18.01 50.44 16.60
CA VAL A 12 18.25 49.01 16.41
C VAL A 12 18.11 48.81 14.91
N ALA A 13 19.05 49.37 14.14
CA ALA A 13 19.39 48.89 12.83
C ALA A 13 20.05 47.54 13.11
N LYS A 14 19.19 46.57 13.43
CA LYS A 14 19.50 45.16 13.35
C LYS A 14 20.09 45.02 11.97
N ARG A 15 21.40 44.76 11.89
CA ARG A 15 22.04 44.45 10.62
C ARG A 15 21.28 43.24 10.12
N GLU A 16 20.38 43.46 9.18
CA GLU A 16 19.77 42.37 8.42
C GLU A 16 20.92 41.80 7.60
N GLU A 17 21.62 40.84 8.20
CA GLU A 17 22.57 39.99 7.52
C GLU A 17 21.74 39.16 6.53
N GLY A 18 21.57 39.71 5.33
CA GLY A 18 20.91 39.02 4.22
C GLY A 18 21.74 37.81 3.82
N PHE A 19 21.06 36.69 3.53
CA PHE A 19 21.68 35.50 2.95
C PHE A 19 22.44 35.90 1.68
N THR A 20 23.67 35.41 1.55
CA THR A 20 24.43 35.62 0.32
C THR A 20 23.82 34.79 -0.80
N LEU A 21 23.76 35.34 -2.03
CA LEU A 21 23.28 34.57 -3.19
C LEU A 21 24.12 33.31 -3.42
N ILE A 22 25.40 33.36 -3.06
CA ILE A 22 26.31 32.21 -3.17
C ILE A 22 25.99 31.12 -2.14
N GLU A 23 25.58 31.46 -0.91
CA GLU A 23 25.09 30.47 0.05
C GLU A 23 23.89 29.72 -0.48
N LEU A 24 22.91 30.45 -1.03
CA LEU A 24 21.71 29.81 -1.56
C LEU A 24 22.04 28.94 -2.79
N MET A 25 22.97 29.39 -3.64
CA MET A 25 23.43 28.61 -4.79
C MET A 25 24.10 27.29 -4.40
N ILE A 26 24.97 27.30 -3.40
CA ILE A 26 25.65 26.08 -2.93
C ILE A 26 24.64 25.13 -2.28
N VAL A 27 23.67 25.66 -1.52
CA VAL A 27 22.62 24.85 -0.89
C VAL A 27 21.79 24.12 -1.94
N ILE A 28 21.27 24.81 -2.96
CA ILE A 28 20.49 24.15 -4.01
C ILE A 28 21.34 23.21 -4.86
N ALA A 29 22.64 23.48 -5.03
CA ALA A 29 23.57 22.59 -5.72
C ALA A 29 23.75 21.27 -4.96
N VAL A 30 23.97 21.34 -3.64
CA VAL A 30 24.09 20.14 -2.79
C VAL A 30 22.76 19.39 -2.71
N LEU A 31 21.63 20.09 -2.55
CA LEU A 31 20.29 19.48 -2.58
C LEU A 31 20.01 18.80 -3.93
N GLY A 32 20.46 19.37 -5.05
CA GLY A 32 20.35 18.75 -6.37
C GLY A 32 21.13 17.43 -6.49
N ILE A 33 22.36 17.38 -5.96
CA ILE A 33 23.18 16.16 -5.95
C ILE A 33 22.52 15.07 -5.08
N LEU A 34 22.06 15.45 -3.87
CA LEU A 34 21.40 14.52 -2.96
C LEU A 34 20.07 14.00 -3.53
N ALA A 35 19.25 14.89 -4.11
CA ALA A 35 17.98 14.52 -4.73
C ALA A 35 18.18 13.56 -5.90
N GLY A 36 19.23 13.76 -6.72
CA GLY A 36 19.56 12.89 -7.84
C GLY A 36 19.86 11.44 -7.43
N ILE A 37 20.48 11.22 -6.27
CA ILE A 37 20.76 9.87 -5.75
C ILE A 37 19.57 9.31 -4.95
N ALA A 38 18.85 10.17 -4.23
CA ALA A 38 17.78 9.76 -3.32
C ALA A 38 16.52 9.28 -4.05
N ILE A 39 16.07 9.99 -5.10
CA ILE A 39 14.83 9.68 -5.83
C ILE A 39 14.78 8.24 -6.37
N PRO A 40 15.76 7.76 -7.16
CA PRO A 40 15.69 6.40 -7.71
C PRO A 40 15.76 5.32 -6.62
N LYS A 41 16.51 5.55 -5.54
CA LYS A 41 16.55 4.62 -4.40
C LYS A 41 15.23 4.57 -3.63
N PHE A 42 14.54 5.70 -3.51
CA PHE A 42 13.29 5.78 -2.76
C PHE A 42 12.15 5.05 -3.47
N SER A 43 12.08 5.09 -4.81
CA SER A 43 11.08 4.35 -5.59
C SER A 43 11.11 2.85 -5.29
N GLY A 44 12.28 2.21 -5.38
CA GLY A 44 12.39 0.77 -5.12
C GLY A 44 12.09 0.36 -3.68
N VAL A 45 12.24 1.27 -2.70
CA VAL A 45 11.82 1.01 -1.31
C VAL A 45 10.30 1.06 -1.17
N GLN A 46 9.62 1.97 -1.88
CA GLN A 46 8.16 2.02 -1.90
C GLN A 46 7.57 0.76 -2.52
N ASP A 47 8.14 0.28 -3.62
CA ASP A 47 7.67 -0.93 -4.31
C ASP A 47 7.81 -2.16 -3.40
N LYS A 48 8.94 -2.30 -2.70
CA LYS A 48 9.14 -3.35 -1.70
C LYS A 48 8.18 -3.26 -0.51
N ALA A 49 7.85 -2.03 -0.08
CA ALA A 49 6.90 -1.83 1.02
C ALA A 49 5.47 -2.24 0.60
N LYS A 50 5.09 -1.97 -0.65
CA LYS A 50 3.83 -2.43 -1.24
C LYS A 50 3.76 -3.96 -1.29
N ASP A 51 4.80 -4.60 -1.78
CA ASP A 51 4.90 -6.06 -1.83
C ASP A 51 4.82 -6.69 -0.44
N ALA A 52 5.55 -6.15 0.54
CA ALA A 52 5.48 -6.61 1.93
C ALA A 52 4.07 -6.48 2.55
N ASN A 53 3.32 -5.44 2.16
CA ASN A 53 1.94 -5.27 2.59
C ASN A 53 1.05 -6.38 2.03
N ILE A 54 1.19 -6.71 0.74
CA ILE A 54 0.43 -7.82 0.12
C ILE A 54 0.73 -9.14 0.83
N THR A 55 2.00 -9.46 1.10
CA THR A 55 2.37 -10.69 1.82
C THR A 55 1.76 -10.74 3.23
N SER A 56 1.76 -9.61 3.95
CA SER A 56 1.14 -9.52 5.29
C SER A 56 -0.38 -9.72 5.25
N VAL A 57 -1.04 -9.08 4.28
CA VAL A 57 -2.49 -9.21 4.07
C VAL A 57 -2.83 -10.64 3.64
N ALA A 58 -2.04 -11.25 2.77
CA ALA A 58 -2.23 -12.63 2.31
C ALA A 58 -2.28 -13.64 3.47
N GLY A 59 -1.40 -13.51 4.46
CA GLY A 59 -1.43 -14.36 5.66
C GLY A 59 -2.67 -14.16 6.53
N THR A 60 -3.15 -12.92 6.62
CA THR A 60 -4.39 -12.58 7.33
C THR A 60 -5.60 -13.17 6.63
N ILE A 61 -5.67 -13.04 5.30
CA ILE A 61 -6.74 -13.60 4.46
C ILE A 61 -6.77 -15.12 4.62
N ARG A 62 -5.63 -15.80 4.49
CA ARG A 62 -5.55 -17.24 4.70
C ARG A 62 -6.12 -17.65 6.07
N SER A 63 -5.70 -16.97 7.13
CA SER A 63 -6.21 -17.28 8.48
C SER A 63 -7.73 -17.09 8.57
N ALA A 64 -8.30 -16.07 7.93
CA ALA A 64 -9.73 -15.86 7.86
C ALA A 64 -10.47 -16.98 7.11
N MET A 65 -9.91 -17.44 5.99
CA MET A 65 -10.46 -18.56 5.21
C MET A 65 -10.44 -19.88 5.99
N GLU A 66 -9.35 -20.16 6.71
CA GLU A 66 -9.22 -21.35 7.56
C GLU A 66 -10.20 -21.32 8.74
N MET A 67 -10.38 -20.15 9.38
CA MET A 67 -11.38 -19.99 10.45
C MET A 67 -12.80 -20.24 9.93
N TYR A 68 -13.11 -19.70 8.77
CA TYR A 68 -14.40 -19.89 8.13
C TYR A 68 -14.66 -21.36 7.79
N ASN A 69 -13.67 -22.05 7.20
CA ASN A 69 -13.79 -23.48 6.91
C ASN A 69 -13.97 -24.30 8.20
N ALA A 70 -13.29 -23.92 9.29
CA ALA A 70 -13.47 -24.58 10.58
C ALA A 70 -14.89 -24.42 11.16
N GLU A 71 -15.59 -23.32 10.86
CA GLU A 71 -16.96 -23.05 11.32
C GLU A 71 -18.03 -23.68 10.40
N ASN A 72 -17.83 -23.61 9.09
CA ASN A 72 -18.85 -23.93 8.08
C ASN A 72 -18.60 -25.29 7.40
N GLY A 73 -17.40 -25.87 7.55
CA GLY A 73 -16.98 -27.14 6.94
C GLY A 73 -16.53 -27.03 5.48
N ASN A 74 -16.66 -25.85 4.88
CA ASN A 74 -16.38 -25.54 3.48
C ASN A 74 -15.80 -24.11 3.38
N TYR A 75 -15.10 -23.79 2.31
CA TYR A 75 -14.68 -22.42 1.97
C TYR A 75 -15.83 -21.59 1.37
N PRO A 76 -15.79 -20.25 1.49
CA PRO A 76 -16.87 -19.39 1.03
C PRO A 76 -17.02 -19.50 -0.50
N ALA A 77 -18.25 -19.52 -1.02
CA ALA A 77 -18.47 -19.56 -2.46
C ALA A 77 -17.98 -18.28 -3.17
N SER A 78 -17.89 -17.17 -2.43
CA SER A 78 -17.38 -15.90 -2.92
C SER A 78 -16.76 -15.08 -1.79
N VAL A 79 -15.82 -14.22 -2.15
CA VAL A 79 -15.25 -13.22 -1.24
C VAL A 79 -15.63 -11.84 -1.73
N SER A 80 -16.08 -10.99 -0.81
CA SER A 80 -16.30 -9.59 -1.11
C SER A 80 -14.98 -8.85 -0.91
N GLY A 81 -14.21 -8.75 -1.98
CA GLY A 81 -13.13 -7.77 -2.08
C GLY A 81 -13.74 -6.41 -2.38
N SER A 82 -13.24 -5.35 -1.73
CA SER A 82 -13.59 -3.97 -2.05
C SER A 82 -13.00 -3.55 -3.41
N THR A 83 -13.43 -4.20 -4.49
CA THR A 83 -13.36 -3.67 -5.86
C THR A 83 -14.79 -3.36 -6.27
N ALA A 84 -15.09 -2.07 -6.43
CA ALA A 84 -16.41 -1.52 -6.71
C ALA A 84 -17.02 -1.91 -8.08
N LYS A 85 -16.77 -3.12 -8.59
CA LYS A 85 -17.26 -3.57 -9.90
C LYS A 85 -18.27 -4.72 -9.88
N ASP A 86 -18.46 -5.40 -8.76
CA ASP A 86 -19.31 -6.60 -8.71
C ASP A 86 -20.62 -6.41 -7.93
N LYS A 87 -20.93 -5.19 -7.48
CA LYS A 87 -22.15 -4.93 -6.68
C LYS A 87 -23.47 -5.07 -7.43
N TYR A 88 -23.49 -5.42 -8.73
CA TYR A 88 -24.72 -5.39 -9.55
C TYR A 88 -24.82 -6.40 -10.70
N ASN A 89 -24.25 -7.61 -10.66
CA ASN A 89 -24.46 -8.52 -11.80
C ASN A 89 -24.72 -10.01 -11.56
N ASP A 90 -25.21 -10.44 -10.40
CA ASP A 90 -26.10 -11.60 -10.41
C ASP A 90 -27.06 -11.61 -9.22
N LEU A 91 -28.33 -11.94 -9.50
CA LEU A 91 -29.31 -12.21 -8.46
C LEU A 91 -29.02 -13.61 -7.90
N ASP A 92 -28.07 -13.71 -6.97
CA ASP A 92 -28.00 -14.86 -6.08
C ASP A 92 -27.96 -14.38 -4.62
N ILE A 93 -29.14 -14.37 -4.01
CA ILE A 93 -29.30 -14.19 -2.57
C ILE A 93 -29.13 -15.59 -1.97
N THR A 94 -27.86 -15.99 -1.80
CA THR A 94 -27.34 -16.87 -0.73
C THR A 94 -25.83 -17.06 -0.92
N LEU A 95 -25.03 -15.98 -0.85
CA LEU A 95 -23.57 -16.12 -0.82
C LEU A 95 -23.10 -15.93 0.62
N ASP A 96 -22.68 -17.04 1.21
CA ASP A 96 -21.86 -17.04 2.40
C ASP A 96 -20.49 -16.42 2.01
N THR A 97 -20.20 -15.22 2.54
CA THR A 97 -19.11 -14.35 2.06
C THR A 97 -18.17 -13.94 3.18
N VAL A 98 -16.88 -13.90 2.85
CA VAL A 98 -15.84 -13.31 3.72
C VAL A 98 -15.48 -11.93 3.19
N GLU A 99 -15.46 -10.94 4.09
CA GLU A 99 -14.95 -9.60 3.81
C GLU A 99 -13.42 -9.60 3.90
N LEU A 100 -12.76 -9.11 2.85
CA LEU A 100 -11.30 -9.04 2.79
C LEU A 100 -10.81 -7.62 3.09
N PRO A 101 -9.62 -7.46 3.70
CA PRO A 101 -9.00 -6.15 3.85
C PRO A 101 -8.85 -5.45 2.49
N ASP A 102 -9.01 -4.12 2.48
CA ASP A 102 -8.82 -3.32 1.28
C ASP A 102 -7.32 -3.26 0.91
N ILE A 103 -7.04 -3.70 -0.31
CA ILE A 103 -5.68 -3.72 -0.90
C ILE A 103 -5.68 -3.10 -2.30
N SER A 104 -6.74 -2.36 -2.66
CA SER A 104 -6.96 -1.80 -4.02
C SER A 104 -5.84 -0.89 -4.50
N ASP A 105 -5.22 -0.11 -3.62
CA ASP A 105 -4.09 0.79 -3.95
C ASP A 105 -2.77 0.04 -4.24
N VAL A 106 -2.69 -1.23 -3.84
CA VAL A 106 -1.47 -2.04 -3.87
C VAL A 106 -1.54 -3.12 -4.95
N MET A 107 -2.74 -3.42 -5.45
CA MET A 107 -2.97 -4.49 -6.42
C MET A 107 -3.34 -3.97 -7.81
N SER A 108 -2.99 -4.73 -8.84
CA SER A 108 -3.45 -4.55 -10.22
C SER A 108 -4.53 -5.57 -10.60
N THR A 109 -4.60 -6.71 -9.92
CA THR A 109 -5.58 -7.77 -10.18
C THR A 109 -5.87 -8.53 -8.89
N PHE A 110 -7.14 -8.89 -8.70
CA PHE A 110 -7.61 -9.78 -7.65
C PHE A 110 -8.56 -10.81 -8.27
N THR A 111 -8.32 -12.09 -8.00
CA THR A 111 -9.26 -13.16 -8.38
C THR A 111 -9.44 -14.13 -7.21
N TYR A 112 -10.67 -14.57 -7.01
CA TYR A 112 -11.03 -15.62 -6.07
C TYR A 112 -11.68 -16.79 -6.79
N THR A 113 -11.39 -17.99 -6.34
CA THR A 113 -12.08 -19.21 -6.75
C THR A 113 -12.26 -20.07 -5.50
N GLY A 114 -13.50 -20.39 -5.15
CA GLY A 114 -13.85 -21.24 -4.01
C GLY A 114 -14.00 -22.72 -4.35
N ASP A 115 -13.62 -23.10 -5.58
CA ASP A 115 -13.55 -24.46 -6.12
C ASP A 115 -12.51 -24.43 -7.26
N SER A 116 -11.27 -24.74 -6.92
CA SER A 116 -10.09 -24.56 -7.76
C SER A 116 -9.86 -25.75 -8.70
N ASP A 117 -10.41 -26.93 -8.37
CA ASP A 117 -10.31 -28.14 -9.17
C ASP A 117 -11.56 -28.39 -10.05
N GLY A 118 -12.65 -27.68 -9.79
CA GLY A 118 -13.89 -27.68 -10.56
C GLY A 118 -14.78 -28.88 -10.27
N ASP A 119 -14.62 -29.53 -9.12
CA ASP A 119 -15.39 -30.73 -8.77
C ASP A 119 -16.81 -30.42 -8.24
N GLY A 120 -17.13 -29.14 -8.06
CA GLY A 120 -18.42 -28.65 -7.59
C GLY A 120 -18.54 -28.63 -6.06
N THR A 121 -17.44 -28.82 -5.34
CA THR A 121 -17.35 -28.69 -3.89
C THR A 121 -16.40 -27.56 -3.50
N ASN A 122 -16.74 -26.84 -2.43
CA ASN A 122 -15.88 -25.76 -1.93
C ASN A 122 -14.95 -26.26 -0.82
N ASP A 123 -14.22 -27.34 -1.09
CA ASP A 123 -13.26 -27.93 -0.14
C ASP A 123 -11.84 -27.37 -0.31
N ASP A 124 -11.60 -26.60 -1.37
CA ASP A 124 -10.39 -25.82 -1.61
C ASP A 124 -10.68 -24.34 -1.90
N TYR A 125 -9.61 -23.56 -2.10
CA TYR A 125 -9.73 -22.21 -2.65
C TYR A 125 -8.43 -21.73 -3.27
N LYS A 126 -8.54 -20.75 -4.17
CA LYS A 126 -7.41 -20.03 -4.73
C LYS A 126 -7.69 -18.53 -4.80
N ILE A 127 -6.82 -17.75 -4.17
CA ILE A 127 -6.81 -16.28 -4.31
C ILE A 127 -5.55 -15.88 -5.04
N THR A 128 -5.68 -15.09 -6.11
CA THR A 128 -4.53 -14.52 -6.82
C THR A 128 -4.57 -13.00 -6.72
N ILE A 129 -3.49 -12.42 -6.19
CA ILE A 129 -3.28 -10.97 -6.08
C ILE A 129 -2.07 -10.62 -6.94
N LYS A 130 -2.19 -9.65 -7.84
CA LYS A 130 -1.03 -9.10 -8.56
C LYS A 130 -0.66 -7.75 -7.99
N SER A 131 0.61 -7.53 -7.69
CA SER A 131 1.13 -6.23 -7.25
C SER A 131 0.96 -5.18 -8.34
N SER A 132 0.56 -3.96 -7.96
CA SER A 132 0.52 -2.81 -8.86
C SER A 132 1.89 -2.20 -9.13
N ALA A 133 2.89 -2.53 -8.30
CA ALA A 133 4.23 -1.95 -8.37
C ALA A 133 5.23 -2.85 -9.11
N THR A 134 5.28 -4.13 -8.75
CA THR A 134 6.27 -5.08 -9.30
C THR A 134 5.66 -6.09 -10.26
N GLU A 135 4.33 -6.09 -10.43
CA GLU A 135 3.56 -7.10 -11.17
C GLU A 135 3.75 -8.54 -10.65
N THR A 136 4.40 -8.70 -9.50
CA THR A 136 4.55 -9.98 -8.80
C THR A 136 3.18 -10.54 -8.45
N THR A 137 2.99 -11.83 -8.73
CA THR A 137 1.75 -12.54 -8.48
C THR A 137 1.86 -13.34 -7.18
N TYR A 138 0.94 -13.09 -6.25
CA TYR A 138 0.80 -13.77 -4.97
C TYR A 138 -0.39 -14.71 -5.06
N THR A 139 -0.15 -16.00 -4.87
CA THR A 139 -1.19 -17.03 -4.87
C THR A 139 -1.35 -17.54 -3.44
N ILE A 140 -2.58 -17.48 -2.93
CA ILE A 140 -2.95 -17.93 -1.59
C ILE A 140 -3.86 -19.13 -1.74
N GLU A 141 -3.45 -20.22 -1.13
CA GLU A 141 -4.13 -21.51 -1.13
C GLU A 141 -4.04 -22.10 0.30
N PRO A 142 -4.82 -23.15 0.64
CA PRO A 142 -4.69 -23.84 1.93
C PRO A 142 -3.25 -24.34 2.20
N SER A 143 -2.54 -24.71 1.12
CA SER A 143 -1.15 -25.18 1.13
C SER A 143 -0.15 -24.09 1.57
N GLY A 144 -0.49 -22.81 1.39
CA GLY A 144 0.37 -21.68 1.73
C GLY A 144 0.20 -20.48 0.80
N VAL A 145 1.12 -19.52 0.96
CA VAL A 145 1.23 -18.36 0.07
C VAL A 145 2.47 -18.56 -0.79
N THR A 146 2.32 -18.45 -2.11
CA THR A 146 3.42 -18.52 -3.06
C THR A 146 3.55 -17.23 -3.84
N GLU A 147 4.79 -16.83 -4.15
CA GLU A 147 5.11 -15.61 -4.87
C GLU A 147 5.75 -15.97 -6.21
N THR A 148 5.20 -15.46 -7.30
CA THR A 148 5.74 -15.61 -8.67
C THR A 148 6.13 -14.24 -9.20
N PRO A 149 7.44 -13.97 -9.42
CA PRO A 149 7.90 -12.71 -10.00
C PRO A 149 7.30 -12.46 -11.39
N ALA A 150 7.18 -11.17 -11.75
CA ALA A 150 6.80 -10.78 -13.10
C ALA A 150 7.81 -11.31 -14.16
N PRO A 151 7.36 -11.60 -15.39
CA PRO A 151 8.21 -12.08 -16.48
C PRO A 151 9.25 -11.06 -16.96
#